data_AF-A0A932S3T1-F1
#
_entry.id   AF-A0A932S3T1-F1
#
_cell.length_a   1.000
_cell.length_b   1.000
_cell.length_c   1.000
_cell.angle_alpha   90.00
_cell.angle_beta   90.00
_cell.angle_gamma   90.00
#
_symmetry.space_group_name_H-M   'P 1'
#
loop_
_entity.id
_entity.type
_entity.pdbx_description
1 polymer ?
#
loop_
_entity_poly.entity_id
_entity_poly.type
_entity_poly.pdbx_seq_one_letter_code
_entity_poly.pdbx_strand_id
1 'polypeptide(L)' 'MVRRTKLMQQVEARYNKPLEKLLPELYNEKGLPAMAAELGISKGTLWYWLLKFGINVRRVALAPGEELHVQQVGKR' A
#
# COMPACT_ATOMS: atom_id res chain seq x y z
N MET A 1 5.21 -9.90 14.90
CA MET A 1 4.20 -8.93 14.40
C MET A 1 4.85 -7.55 14.34
N VAL A 2 4.66 -6.81 13.25
CA VAL A 2 5.25 -5.47 13.08
C VAL A 2 4.62 -4.49 14.06
N ARG A 3 5.40 -3.75 14.88
CA ARG A 3 4.85 -2.80 15.86
C ARG A 3 4.26 -1.56 15.17
N ARG A 4 2.98 -1.25 15.46
CA ARG A 4 2.29 -0.07 14.94
C ARG A 4 2.63 1.19 15.74
N THR A 5 2.73 2.33 15.05
CA THR A 5 2.77 3.65 15.69
C THR A 5 1.35 4.15 15.93
N LYS A 6 1.18 5.21 16.73
CA LYS A 6 -0.14 5.86 16.94
C LYS A 6 -0.77 6.29 15.61
N LEU A 7 0.02 6.88 14.71
CA LEU A 7 -0.45 7.30 13.40
C LEU A 7 -0.91 6.11 12.54
N MET A 8 -0.19 4.99 12.59
CA MET A 8 -0.62 3.76 11.90
C MET A 8 -1.98 3.28 12.44
N GLN A 9 -2.15 3.22 13.76
CA GLN A 9 -3.40 2.81 14.39
C GLN A 9 -4.57 3.74 14.04
N GLN A 10 -4.32 5.05 13.99
CA GLN A 10 -5.33 6.03 13.57
C GLN A 10 -5.77 5.80 12.12
N VAL A 11 -4.83 5.50 11.22
CA VAL A 11 -5.17 5.17 9.82
C VAL A 11 -5.94 3.84 9.76
N GLU A 12 -5.51 2.80 10.47
CA GLU A 12 -6.23 1.51 10.51
C GLU A 12 -7.67 1.69 11.03
N ALA A 13 -7.87 2.51 12.06
CA ALA A 13 -9.19 2.83 12.60
C ALA A 13 -10.05 3.64 11.62
N ARG A 14 -9.47 4.66 10.96
CA ARG A 14 -10.17 5.51 9.97
C ARG A 14 -10.73 4.70 8.81
N TYR A 15 -10.00 3.69 8.34
CA TYR A 15 -10.39 2.85 7.20
C TYR A 15 -10.97 1.49 7.61
N ASN A 16 -11.03 1.19 8.91
CA ASN A 16 -11.42 -0.09 9.47
C ASN A 16 -10.72 -1.29 8.79
N LYS A 17 -9.42 -1.15 8.51
CA LYS A 17 -8.65 -2.14 7.75
C LYS A 17 -7.18 -2.11 8.17
N PRO A 18 -6.50 -3.27 8.34
CA PRO A 18 -5.07 -3.30 8.64
C PRO A 18 -4.24 -2.72 7.49
N LEU A 19 -3.12 -2.07 7.82
CA LEU A 19 -2.26 -1.43 6.81
C LEU A 19 -1.74 -2.40 5.75
N GLU A 20 -1.50 -3.67 6.10
CA GLU A 20 -1.05 -4.69 5.14
C GLU A 20 -2.03 -4.93 3.99
N LYS A 21 -3.32 -4.69 4.21
CA LYS A 21 -4.37 -4.79 3.17
C LYS A 21 -4.70 -3.42 2.57
N LEU A 22 -4.80 -2.40 3.41
CA LEU A 22 -5.18 -1.06 2.98
C LEU A 22 -4.16 -0.44 2.03
N LEU A 23 -2.85 -0.54 2.35
CA LEU A 23 -1.83 0.18 1.59
C LEU A 23 -1.71 -0.33 0.14
N PRO A 24 -1.70 -1.65 -0.17
CA PRO A 24 -1.68 -2.12 -1.55
C PRO A 24 -2.92 -1.73 -2.35
N GLU A 25 -4.11 -1.82 -1.74
CA GLU A 25 -5.37 -1.44 -2.38
C GLU A 25 -5.37 0.04 -2.76
N LEU A 26 -5.10 0.94 -1.79
CA LEU A 26 -5.05 2.37 -2.05
C LEU A 26 -3.95 2.75 -3.05
N TYR A 27 -2.80 2.06 -3.00
CA TYR A 27 -1.73 2.29 -3.96
C TYR A 27 -2.17 1.93 -5.38
N ASN A 28 -2.87 0.81 -5.56
CA ASN A 28 -3.38 0.39 -6.87
C ASN A 28 -4.45 1.35 -7.42
N GLU A 29 -5.27 1.92 -6.55
CA GLU A 29 -6.30 2.89 -6.95
C GLU A 29 -5.75 4.28 -7.29
N LYS A 30 -4.76 4.76 -6.51
CA LYS A 30 -4.39 6.20 -6.51
C LYS A 30 -2.93 6.46 -6.84
N GLY A 31 -2.06 5.47 -6.70
CA GLY A 31 -0.61 5.63 -6.77
C GLY A 31 -0.02 6.41 -5.60
N LEU A 32 1.32 6.45 -5.53
CA LEU A 32 2.05 6.96 -4.36
C LEU A 32 1.71 8.41 -3.96
N PRO A 33 1.71 9.42 -4.86
CA PRO A 33 1.59 10.80 -4.45
C PRO A 33 0.20 11.13 -3.90
N ALA A 34 -0.86 10.63 -4.57
CA ALA A 34 -2.24 10.88 -4.17
C ALA A 34 -2.59 10.12 -2.87
N MET A 35 -2.12 8.89 -2.72
CA MET A 35 -2.27 8.12 -1.48
C MET A 35 -1.63 8.82 -0.28
N ALA A 36 -0.42 9.37 -0.43
CA ALA A 36 0.25 10.09 0.66
C ALA A 36 -0.55 11.32 1.10
N ALA A 37 -1.09 12.07 0.13
CA ALA A 37 -1.94 13.23 0.39
C ALA A 37 -3.25 12.84 1.13
N GLU A 38 -3.92 11.77 0.69
CA GLU A 38 -5.17 11.31 1.30
C GLU A 38 -5.00 10.83 2.75
N LEU A 39 -3.89 10.14 3.01
CA LEU A 39 -3.52 9.69 4.35
C LEU A 39 -2.96 10.83 5.23
N GLY A 40 -2.70 12.02 4.67
CA GLY A 40 -2.13 13.15 5.39
C GLY A 40 -0.70 12.92 5.86
N ILE A 41 0.10 12.14 5.12
CA ILE A 41 1.47 11.79 5.47
C ILE A 41 2.47 12.16 4.37
N SER A 42 3.74 12.30 4.73
CA SER A 42 4.79 12.51 3.72
C SER A 42 5.00 11.27 2.86
N LYS A 43 5.49 11.46 1.63
CA LYS A 43 5.88 10.35 0.73
C LYS A 43 6.93 9.45 1.38
N GLY A 44 7.85 10.02 2.17
CA GLY A 44 8.87 9.25 2.89
C GLY A 44 8.27 8.37 3.98
N THR A 45 7.28 8.87 4.73
CA THR A 45 6.53 8.07 5.71
C THR A 45 5.81 6.92 5.02
N LEU A 46 5.14 7.19 3.89
CA LEU A 46 4.45 6.15 3.13
C LEU A 46 5.43 5.08 2.61
N TRP A 47 6.56 5.48 2.02
CA TRP A 47 7.60 4.54 1.59
C TRP A 47 8.12 3.68 2.74
N TYR A 48 8.39 4.30 3.90
CA TYR A 48 8.79 3.58 5.10
C TYR A 48 7.73 2.57 5.53
N TRP A 49 6.44 2.89 5.46
CA TRP A 49 5.38 1.95 5.81
C TRP A 49 5.34 0.76 4.85
N LEU A 50 5.40 1.00 3.53
CA LEU A 50 5.46 -0.07 2.54
C LEU A 50 6.62 -1.03 2.82
N LEU A 51 7.82 -0.48 3.07
CA LEU A 51 8.99 -1.27 3.47
C LEU A 51 8.75 -2.05 4.76
N LYS A 52 8.24 -1.39 5.80
CA LYS A 52 8.01 -1.97 7.13
C LYS A 52 7.01 -3.14 7.09
N PHE A 53 6.03 -3.09 6.20
CA PHE A 53 5.03 -4.16 6.02
C PHE A 53 5.44 -5.19 4.96
N GLY A 54 6.63 -5.06 4.35
CA GLY A 54 7.10 -5.97 3.31
C GLY A 54 6.27 -5.91 2.03
N ILE A 55 5.68 -4.74 1.74
CA ILE A 55 4.85 -4.53 0.55
C ILE A 55 5.76 -4.14 -0.61
N ASN A 56 5.81 -5.01 -1.62
CA ASN A 56 6.58 -4.78 -2.83
C ASN A 56 5.71 -4.12 -3.90
N VAL A 57 6.04 -2.88 -4.24
CA VAL A 57 5.43 -2.16 -5.36
C VAL A 57 6.20 -2.48 -6.63
N ARG A 58 5.49 -2.89 -7.69
CA ARG A 58 6.05 -3.12 -9.03
C ARG A 58 5.35 -2.21 -10.02
N ARG A 59 6.11 -1.57 -10.89
CA ARG A 59 5.59 -0.83 -12.05
C ARG A 59 5.81 -1.70 -13.27
N VAL A 60 4.75 -1.90 -14.05
CA VAL A 60 4.77 -2.69 -15.27
C VAL A 60 4.31 -1.79 -16.40
N ALA A 61 5.10 -1.71 -17.47
CA ALA A 61 4.67 -1.09 -18.71
C ALA A 61 3.93 -2.14 -19.53
N LEU A 62 2.73 -1.79 -19.99
CA LEU A 62 1.87 -2.65 -20.80
C LEU A 62 1.76 -2.03 -22.20
N ALA A 63 1.87 -2.86 -23.24
CA ALA A 63 1.53 -2.48 -24.59
C ALA A 63 0.01 -2.31 -24.75
N PRO A 64 -0.47 -1.61 -25.80
CA PRO A 64 -1.90 -1.49 -26.06
C PRO A 64 -2.59 -2.85 -26.13
N GLY A 65 -3.62 -3.05 -25.30
CA GLY A 65 -4.38 -4.30 -25.23
C GLY A 65 -3.82 -5.36 -24.26
N GLU A 66 -2.69 -5.13 -23.61
CA GLU A 66 -2.18 -6.02 -22.56
C GLU A 66 -2.88 -5.74 -21.21
N GLU A 67 -3.14 -6.81 -20.47
CA GLU A 67 -3.71 -6.76 -19.13
C GLU A 67 -2.76 -7.36 -18.09
N LEU A 68 -2.82 -6.86 -16.86
CA LEU A 68 -2.06 -7.38 -15.73
C LEU A 68 -2.99 -8.03 -14.71
N HIS A 69 -2.79 -9.33 -14.47
CA HIS A 69 -3.53 -10.11 -13.49
C HIS A 69 -2.61 -10.49 -12.31
N VAL A 70 -2.95 -10.06 -11.10
CA VAL A 70 -2.19 -10.39 -9.89
C VAL A 70 -2.79 -11.62 -9.23
N GLN A 71 -2.01 -12.70 -9.16
CA GLN A 71 -2.40 -13.94 -8.46
C GLN A 71 -1.62 -14.09 -7.15
N GLN A 72 -2.31 -14.46 -6.08
CA GLN A 72 -1.65 -14.85 -4.83
C GLN A 72 -1.23 -16.32 -4.93
N VAL A 73 0.06 -16.55 -5.14
CA VAL A 73 0.62 -17.91 -5.01
C VAL A 73 0.77 -18.17 -3.51
N GLY A 74 0.11 -19.21 -3.00
CA GLY A 74 0.03 -19.49 -1.56
C GLY A 74 1.39 -19.46 -0.86
N LYS A 75 1.46 -18.77 0.30
CA LYS A 75 2.63 -18.81 1.18
C LYS A 75 2.84 -20.26 1.63
N ARG A 76 3.91 -20.90 1.17
CA ARG A 76 4.47 -22.09 1.82
C ARG A 76 4.95 -21.75 3.23
#